data_AF-A0A959RMW0-F1
#
_entry.id   AF-A0A959RMW0-F1
#
_cell.length_a   1.000
_cell.length_b   1.000
_cell.length_c   1.000
_cell.angle_alpha   90.00
_cell.angle_beta   90.00
_cell.angle_gamma   90.00
#
_symmetry.space_group_name_H-M   'P 1'
#
loop_
_entity.id
_entity.type
_entity.pdbx_description
1 polymer ?
#
loop_
_entity_poly.entity_id
_entity_poly.type
_entity_poly.pdbx_seq_one_letter_code
_entity_poly.pdbx_strand_id
1 'polypeptide(L)'
;SLSLLRFFVFIVQYYLLFSLFDMDMSWWHVFWTVSVSFLVMAVIPTIAIAELAQRGKILIAIVGLYTTNELGITLVTASIWFINLIIPAITGSILILRIKKILKEQHEKV
;
A
#
# COMPACT_ATOMS: atom_id res chain seq x y z
N SER A 1 13.06 15.85 -3.56
CA SER A 1 12.93 15.04 -4.79
C SER A 1 12.47 13.60 -4.53
N LEU A 2 12.91 12.92 -3.46
CA LEU A 2 12.51 11.52 -3.17
C LEU A 2 11.00 11.30 -2.90
N SER A 3 10.33 12.24 -2.22
CA SER A 3 8.89 12.15 -1.93
C SER A 3 8.01 12.16 -3.17
N LEU A 4 8.40 12.93 -4.19
CA LEU A 4 7.67 13.08 -5.44
C LEU A 4 7.77 11.81 -6.30
N LEU A 5 8.95 11.19 -6.36
CA LEU A 5 9.12 9.89 -7.01
C LEU A 5 8.24 8.82 -6.34
N ARG A 6 8.24 8.77 -5.00
CA ARG A 6 7.40 7.83 -4.26
C ARG A 6 5.93 8.03 -4.59
N PHE A 7 5.48 9.27 -4.62
CA PHE A 7 4.11 9.62 -4.99
C PHE A 7 3.76 9.16 -6.41
N PHE A 8 4.67 9.38 -7.38
CA PHE A 8 4.49 8.90 -8.75
C PHE A 8 4.40 7.36 -8.83
N VAL A 9 5.24 6.64 -8.08
CA VAL A 9 5.17 5.17 -7.98
C VAL A 9 3.80 4.73 -7.47
N PHE A 10 3.21 5.41 -6.47
CA PHE A 10 1.85 5.09 -6.03
C PHE A 10 0.81 5.29 -7.12
N ILE A 11 0.87 6.40 -7.87
CA ILE A 11 -0.08 6.63 -8.98
C ILE A 11 -0.01 5.48 -9.98
N VAL A 12 1.19 5.07 -10.37
CA VAL A 12 1.38 3.95 -11.30
C VAL A 12 0.87 2.63 -10.70
N GLN A 13 1.17 2.34 -9.42
CA GLN A 13 0.67 1.15 -8.73
C GLN A 13 -0.87 1.09 -8.73
N TYR A 14 -1.52 2.20 -8.36
CA TYR A 14 -2.98 2.29 -8.38
C TYR A 14 -3.54 2.12 -9.79
N TYR A 15 -2.95 2.78 -10.79
CA TYR A 15 -3.41 2.68 -12.18
C TYR A 15 -3.34 1.25 -12.72
N LEU A 16 -2.21 0.56 -12.49
CA LEU A 16 -2.04 -0.83 -12.92
C LEU A 16 -3.00 -1.77 -12.21
N LEU A 17 -3.24 -1.59 -10.91
CA LEU A 17 -4.14 -2.45 -10.16
C LEU A 17 -5.60 -2.19 -10.52
N PHE A 18 -6.02 -0.94 -10.72
CA PHE A 18 -7.36 -0.66 -11.23
C PHE A 18 -7.59 -1.33 -12.59
N SER A 19 -6.63 -1.24 -13.51
CA SER A 19 -6.71 -1.96 -14.79
C SER A 19 -6.74 -3.48 -14.62
N LEU A 20 -5.97 -4.04 -13.68
CA LEU A 20 -5.94 -5.48 -13.40
C LEU A 20 -7.28 -6.01 -12.86
N PHE A 21 -8.00 -5.21 -12.08
CA PHE A 21 -9.32 -5.56 -11.53
C PHE A 21 -10.50 -5.06 -12.38
N ASP A 22 -10.25 -4.82 -13.67
CA ASP A 22 -11.28 -4.44 -14.67
C ASP A 22 -12.01 -3.15 -14.31
N MET A 23 -11.28 -2.17 -13.76
CA MET A 23 -11.77 -0.82 -13.48
C MET A 23 -11.19 0.16 -14.48
N ASP A 24 -12.02 0.54 -15.45
CA ASP A 24 -11.69 1.54 -16.47
C ASP A 24 -11.63 2.96 -15.86
N MET A 25 -10.52 3.25 -15.18
CA MET A 25 -10.21 4.57 -14.67
C MET A 25 -9.22 5.29 -15.58
N SER A 26 -9.60 6.49 -16.05
CA SER A 26 -8.67 7.37 -16.75
C SER A 26 -7.48 7.72 -15.86
N TRP A 27 -6.32 8.00 -16.47
CA TRP A 27 -5.12 8.44 -15.77
C TRP A 27 -5.39 9.61 -14.81
N TRP A 28 -6.23 10.57 -15.23
CA TRP A 28 -6.60 11.72 -14.43
C TRP A 28 -7.47 11.36 -13.22
N HIS A 29 -8.39 10.41 -13.37
CA HIS A 29 -9.20 9.92 -12.24
C HIS A 29 -8.32 9.25 -11.18
N VAL A 30 -7.34 8.45 -11.60
CA VAL A 30 -6.39 7.82 -10.68
C VAL A 30 -5.52 8.86 -9.98
N PHE A 31 -4.99 9.84 -10.72
CA PHE A 31 -4.19 10.93 -10.16
C PHE A 31 -4.95 11.67 -9.04
N TRP A 32 -6.19 12.08 -9.29
CA TRP A 32 -7.02 12.76 -8.29
C TRP A 32 -7.37 11.85 -7.12
N THR A 33 -7.75 10.60 -7.39
CA THR A 33 -8.06 9.61 -6.35
C THR A 33 -6.90 9.42 -5.39
N VAL A 34 -5.69 9.22 -5.90
CA VAL A 34 -4.49 9.02 -5.08
C VAL A 34 -4.14 10.30 -4.32
N SER A 35 -4.22 11.47 -4.96
CA SER A 35 -3.95 12.76 -4.31
C SER A 35 -4.88 13.02 -3.13
N VAL A 36 -6.20 12.87 -3.35
CA VAL A 36 -7.22 13.08 -2.32
C VAL A 36 -7.11 12.03 -1.22
N SER A 37 -6.90 10.76 -1.58
CA SER A 37 -6.72 9.68 -0.59
C SER A 37 -5.53 9.99 0.34
N PHE A 38 -4.41 10.46 -0.19
CA PHE A 38 -3.24 10.83 0.61
C PHE A 38 -3.51 12.03 1.52
N LEU A 39 -4.26 13.02 1.04
CA LEU A 39 -4.68 14.16 1.86
C LEU A 39 -5.59 13.73 3.01
N VAL A 40 -6.59 12.88 2.74
CA VAL A 40 -7.50 12.37 3.77
C VAL A 40 -6.75 11.53 4.81
N MET A 41 -5.83 10.67 4.36
CA MET A 41 -4.98 9.88 5.26
C MET A 41 -4.03 10.75 6.10
N ALA A 42 -3.64 11.93 5.62
CA ALA A 42 -2.80 12.84 6.39
C ALA A 42 -3.54 13.52 7.56
N VAL A 43 -4.87 13.63 7.46
CA VAL A 43 -5.72 14.26 8.49
C VAL A 43 -6.16 13.24 9.54
N ILE A 44 -6.46 12.01 9.14
CA ILE A 44 -7.02 11.00 10.05
C ILE A 44 -5.89 10.26 10.78
N PRO A 45 -5.82 10.33 12.12
CA PRO A 45 -4.86 9.54 12.88
C PRO A 45 -5.20 8.05 12.80
N THR A 46 -4.23 7.22 12.39
CA THR A 46 -4.43 5.78 12.16
C THR A 46 -3.51 4.95 13.02
N ILE A 47 -4.05 3.88 13.62
CA ILE A 47 -3.26 2.81 14.24
C ILE A 47 -2.94 1.72 13.21
N ALA A 48 -1.76 1.11 13.29
CA ALA A 48 -1.27 0.17 12.28
C ALA A 48 -2.23 -0.99 11.97
N ILE A 49 -2.94 -1.51 12.97
CA ILE A 49 -3.88 -2.65 12.81
C ILE A 49 -5.14 -2.23 12.01
N ALA A 50 -5.57 -0.98 12.12
CA ALA A 50 -6.77 -0.46 11.43
C ALA A 50 -6.46 0.11 10.04
N GLU A 51 -5.19 0.17 9.66
CA GLU A 51 -4.74 0.91 8.48
C GLU A 51 -5.33 0.37 7.18
N LEU A 52 -5.38 -0.96 7.00
CA LEU A 52 -5.96 -1.58 5.81
C LEU A 52 -7.45 -1.28 5.68
N ALA A 53 -8.21 -1.48 6.77
CA ALA A 53 -9.65 -1.24 6.79
C ALA A 53 -9.99 0.23 6.55
N GLN A 54 -9.21 1.15 7.14
CA GLN A 54 -9.42 2.58 6.94
C GLN A 54 -9.10 3.01 5.52
N ARG A 55 -7.98 2.55 4.95
CA ARG A 55 -7.63 2.80 3.54
C ARG A 55 -8.73 2.32 2.60
N GLY A 56 -9.28 1.12 2.86
CA GLY A 56 -10.38 0.56 2.07
C GLY A 56 -11.61 1.46 2.08
N LYS A 57 -12.03 1.92 3.27
CA LYS A 57 -13.18 2.84 3.40
C LYS A 57 -12.98 4.16 2.67
N ILE A 58 -11.80 4.78 2.81
CA ILE A 58 -11.47 6.04 2.12
C ILE A 58 -11.52 5.83 0.61
N LEU A 59 -10.91 4.74 0.13
CA LEU A 59 -10.85 4.46 -1.29
C LEU A 59 -12.23 4.12 -1.87
N ILE A 60 -13.06 3.35 -1.17
CA ILE A 60 -14.45 3.08 -1.56
C ILE A 60 -15.23 4.39 -1.64
N ALA A 61 -15.08 5.31 -0.67
CA ALA A 61 -15.78 6.59 -0.69
C ALA A 61 -15.39 7.48 -1.88
N ILE A 62 -14.12 7.47 -2.30
CA ILE A 62 -13.63 8.30 -3.40
C ILE A 62 -13.89 7.62 -4.76
N VAL A 63 -13.53 6.35 -4.88
CA VAL A 63 -13.61 5.58 -6.13
C VAL A 63 -15.05 5.17 -6.45
N GLY A 64 -15.89 5.04 -5.43
CA GLY A 64 -17.35 4.84 -5.57
C GLY A 64 -18.05 5.93 -6.39
N LEU A 65 -17.43 7.10 -6.56
CA LEU A 65 -17.92 8.16 -7.45
C LEU A 65 -17.79 7.81 -8.94
N TYR A 66 -16.93 6.84 -9.28
CA TYR A 66 -16.61 6.46 -10.66
C TYR A 66 -17.00 5.02 -11.00
N THR A 67 -17.08 4.11 -10.02
CA THR A 67 -17.41 2.70 -10.23
C THR A 67 -18.18 2.10 -9.05
N THR A 68 -19.06 1.15 -9.31
CA THR A 68 -19.83 0.41 -8.30
C THR A 68 -19.17 -0.91 -7.87
N ASN A 69 -18.02 -1.26 -8.44
CA ASN A 69 -17.35 -2.52 -8.16
C ASN A 69 -16.54 -2.45 -6.84
N GLU A 70 -17.22 -2.44 -5.70
CA GLU A 70 -16.57 -2.33 -4.37
C GLU A 70 -15.58 -3.46 -4.07
N LEU A 71 -15.83 -4.66 -4.61
CA LEU A 71 -14.91 -5.80 -4.49
C LEU A 71 -13.57 -5.49 -5.14
N GLY A 72 -13.57 -4.94 -6.37
CA GLY A 72 -12.34 -4.52 -7.03
C GLY A 72 -11.59 -3.43 -6.23
N ILE A 73 -12.30 -2.46 -5.63
CA ILE A 73 -11.67 -1.38 -4.85
C ILE A 73 -10.97 -1.97 -3.61
N THR A 74 -11.63 -2.93 -2.98
CA THR A 74 -11.10 -3.64 -1.82
C THR A 74 -9.87 -4.46 -2.19
N LEU A 75 -9.90 -5.17 -3.32
CA LEU A 75 -8.76 -5.94 -3.82
C LEU A 75 -7.57 -5.06 -4.24
N VAL A 76 -7.82 -3.92 -4.88
CA VAL A 76 -6.80 -2.90 -5.17
C VAL A 76 -6.14 -2.44 -3.87
N THR A 77 -6.95 -2.05 -2.89
CA THR A 77 -6.45 -1.56 -1.59
C THR A 77 -5.61 -2.62 -0.88
N ALA A 78 -6.10 -3.85 -0.81
CA ALA A 78 -5.41 -4.98 -0.20
C ALA A 78 -4.09 -5.29 -0.92
N SER A 79 -4.09 -5.26 -2.25
CA SER A 79 -2.89 -5.50 -3.07
C SER A 79 -1.82 -4.44 -2.84
N ILE A 80 -2.20 -3.17 -2.78
CA ILE A 80 -1.25 -2.07 -2.50
C ILE A 80 -0.67 -2.18 -1.10
N TRP A 81 -1.51 -2.49 -0.11
CA TRP A 81 -1.04 -2.70 1.26
C TRP A 81 -0.14 -3.93 1.36
N PHE A 82 -0.45 -5.02 0.67
CA PHE A 82 0.39 -6.21 0.59
C PHE A 82 1.76 -5.90 -0.01
N ILE A 83 1.79 -5.24 -1.16
CA ILE A 83 3.04 -4.88 -1.86
C ILE A 83 3.91 -3.96 -0.99
N ASN A 84 3.30 -2.96 -0.35
CA ASN A 84 4.06 -1.92 0.34
C ASN A 84 4.37 -2.24 1.81
N LEU A 85 3.64 -3.16 2.45
CA LEU A 85 3.88 -3.53 3.86
C LEU A 85 4.33 -4.99 4.02
N ILE A 86 3.61 -5.95 3.45
CA ILE A 86 3.90 -7.38 3.69
C ILE A 86 5.22 -7.79 3.04
N ILE A 87 5.47 -7.44 1.78
CA ILE A 87 6.70 -7.81 1.08
C ILE A 87 7.95 -7.27 1.83
N PRO A 88 8.01 -5.99 2.24
CA PRO A 88 9.11 -5.49 3.06
C PRO A 88 9.21 -6.17 4.43
N ALA A 89 8.08 -6.42 5.09
CA ALA A 89 8.08 -7.07 6.41
C ALA A 89 8.67 -8.47 6.37
N ILE A 90 8.27 -9.30 5.41
CA ILE A 90 8.82 -10.66 5.21
C ILE A 90 10.33 -10.59 4.94
N THR A 91 10.75 -9.70 4.06
CA THR A 91 12.17 -9.52 3.71
C THR A 91 12.98 -9.10 4.93
N GLY A 92 12.46 -8.17 5.74
CA GLY A 92 13.07 -7.74 7.00
C GLY A 92 13.15 -8.87 8.03
N SER A 93 12.09 -9.67 8.19
CA SER A 93 12.09 -10.82 9.11
C SER A 93 13.15 -11.85 8.75
N ILE A 94 13.31 -12.18 7.46
CA ILE A 94 14.35 -13.11 7.00
C ILE A 94 15.75 -12.58 7.31
N LEU A 95 15.97 -11.27 7.10
CA LEU A 95 17.26 -10.63 7.39
C LEU A 95 17.59 -10.70 8.89
N ILE A 96 16.63 -10.40 9.76
CA ILE A 96 16.81 -10.45 11.23
C ILE A 96 17.16 -11.87 11.68
N LEU A 97 16.48 -12.89 11.16
CA LEU A 97 16.78 -14.29 11.50
C LEU A 97 18.21 -14.68 11.09
N ARG A 98 18.67 -14.23 9.91
CA ARG A 98 20.05 -14.45 9.45
C ARG A 98 21.06 -13.76 10.37
N ILE A 99 20.84 -12.49 10.71
CA ILE A 99 21.74 -11.73 11.60
C ILE A 99 21.80 -12.39 12.99
N LYS A 100 20.66 -12.79 13.54
CA LYS A 100 20.60 -13.46 14.86
C LYS A 100 21.38 -14.79 14.86
N LYS A 101 21.31 -15.57 13.78
CA LYS A 101 22.09 -16.80 13.63
C LYS A 101 23.60 -16.53 13.64
N ILE A 102 24.05 -15.54 12.86
CA ILE A 102 25.47 -15.17 12.79
C ILE A 102 25.99 -14.71 14.17
N LEU A 103 25.23 -13.87 14.88
CA LEU A 103 25.62 -13.37 16.20
C LEU A 103 25.70 -14.50 17.25
N LYS A 104 24.80 -15.49 17.18
CA LYS A 104 24.83 -16.66 18.06
C LYS A 104 26.09 -17.51 17.82
N GLU A 105 26.46 -17.75 16.56
CA GLU A 105 27.66 -18.50 16.20
C GLU A 105 28.97 -17.83 16.65
N GLN A 106 28.98 -16.49 16.81
CA GLN A 106 30.13 -15.77 17.36
C GLN A 106 30.24 -15.94 18.88
N HIS A 107 29.11 -15.95 19.62
CA HIS A 107 29.12 -16.14 21.07
C HIS A 107 29.52 -17.56 21.50
N GLU A 108 29.21 -18.59 20.70
CA GLU A 108 29.63 -19.98 21.00
C GLU A 108 31.12 -20.24 20.72
N LYS A 109 31.83 -19.31 20.06
CA LYS A 109 33.26 -19.44 19.71
C LYS A 109 34.21 -18.67 20.64
N VAL A 110 33.68 -17.95 21.63
CA VAL A 110 34.43 -17.19 22.66
C VAL A 110 34.32 -17.90 23.99
#